data_AF-A0A3S3RAK0-F1
#
_entry.id   AF-A0A3S3RAK0-F1
#
_cell.length_a   1.000
_cell.length_b   1.000
_cell.length_c   1.000
_cell.angle_alpha   90.00
_cell.angle_beta   90.00
_cell.angle_gamma   90.00
#
_symmetry.space_group_name_H-M   'P 1'
#
loop_
_entity.id
_entity.type
_entity.pdbx_description
1 polymer ?
#
loop_
_entity_poly.entity_id
_entity_poly.type
_entity_poly.pdbx_seq_one_letter_code
_entity_poly.pdbx_strand_id
1 'polypeptide(L)'
;MNTKLSEKSKNDILSNLCEAHKTEVLGKINYVSKTIINKLFSTFESITQETKLIENSYKSQSVSHETDEYDSIEKAYFAAVDHYLVQNNMKKEFLNSSFVWIFHLFEKDCAQIFSIRNGEKKKEFLEYIGVDVSEDSLWKKCNNELRNIANVAKHGDNSLKQLEKTRPDLLNEEELQVSIEIFNHYVQNMVDFWDHFFSKANAFKEENRIP
;
A
#
# COMPACT_ATOMS: atom_id res chain seq x y z
N MET A 1 15.86 -0.67 29.11
CA MET A 1 15.52 -2.00 29.65
C MET A 1 14.38 -2.59 28.82
N ASN A 2 14.63 -3.66 28.06
CA ASN A 2 13.61 -4.33 27.26
C ASN A 2 12.94 -5.40 28.13
N THR A 3 11.88 -5.04 28.85
CA THR A 3 11.06 -6.01 29.59
C THR A 3 10.22 -6.81 28.60
N LYS A 4 10.39 -8.14 28.60
CA LYS A 4 9.55 -9.10 27.85
C LYS A 4 8.07 -8.85 28.13
N LEU A 5 7.22 -9.15 27.16
CA LEU A 5 5.78 -9.05 27.34
C LEU A 5 5.31 -10.10 28.36
N SER A 6 4.63 -9.68 29.43
CA SER A 6 4.19 -10.62 30.47
C SER A 6 3.14 -11.58 29.92
N GLU A 7 3.13 -12.82 30.40
CA GLU A 7 2.15 -13.83 29.97
C GLU A 7 0.70 -13.37 30.22
N LYS A 8 0.47 -12.68 31.34
CA LYS A 8 -0.81 -12.03 31.63
C LYS A 8 -1.23 -11.06 30.51
N SER A 9 -0.31 -10.20 30.07
CA SER A 9 -0.59 -9.25 28.98
C SER A 9 -0.90 -9.96 27.65
N LYS A 10 -0.25 -11.10 27.36
CA LYS A 10 -0.53 -11.90 26.16
C LYS A 10 -1.93 -12.51 26.22
N ASN A 11 -2.30 -13.08 27.37
CA ASN A 11 -3.63 -13.66 27.58
C ASN A 11 -4.74 -12.60 27.58
N ASP A 12 -4.47 -11.38 28.08
CA ASP A 12 -5.41 -10.26 28.03
C ASP A 12 -5.70 -9.87 26.57
N ILE A 13 -4.69 -9.84 25.70
CA ILE A 13 -4.89 -9.57 24.26
C ILE A 13 -5.77 -10.65 23.64
N LEU A 14 -5.44 -11.93 23.86
CA LEU A 14 -6.19 -13.07 23.32
C LEU A 14 -7.64 -13.11 23.81
N SER A 15 -7.88 -12.79 25.07
CA SER A 15 -9.23 -12.79 25.66
C SER A 15 -10.14 -11.73 25.04
N ASN A 16 -9.54 -10.64 24.56
CA ASN A 16 -10.27 -9.58 23.87
C ASN A 16 -10.44 -9.83 22.36
N LEU A 17 -9.79 -10.84 21.78
CA LEU A 17 -9.96 -11.19 20.37
C LEU A 17 -11.28 -11.92 20.14
N CYS A 18 -12.00 -11.50 19.10
CA CYS A 18 -13.26 -12.10 18.67
C CYS A 18 -13.40 -12.04 17.14
N GLU A 19 -14.32 -12.82 16.58
CA GLU A 19 -14.58 -12.88 15.13
C GLU A 19 -15.01 -11.54 14.52
N ALA A 20 -15.59 -10.64 15.32
CA ALA A 20 -15.92 -9.30 14.87
C ALA A 20 -14.66 -8.50 14.49
N HIS A 21 -13.55 -8.66 15.24
CA HIS A 21 -12.28 -8.03 14.90
C HIS A 21 -11.72 -8.54 13.56
N LYS A 22 -11.82 -9.86 13.30
CA LYS A 22 -11.43 -10.45 12.01
C LYS A 22 -12.23 -9.84 10.87
N THR A 23 -13.55 -9.82 11.02
CA THR A 23 -14.47 -9.27 10.02
C THR A 23 -14.19 -7.78 9.76
N GLU A 24 -13.95 -7.01 10.81
CA GLU A 24 -13.66 -5.58 10.70
C GLU A 24 -12.34 -5.33 9.95
N VAL A 25 -11.26 -6.00 10.34
CA VAL A 25 -9.93 -5.83 9.72
C VAL A 25 -9.96 -6.23 8.25
N LEU A 26 -10.45 -7.43 7.93
CA LEU A 26 -10.53 -7.91 6.55
C LEU A 26 -11.49 -7.06 5.70
N GLY A 27 -12.60 -6.62 6.29
CA GLY A 27 -13.55 -5.71 5.67
C GLY A 27 -12.90 -4.38 5.30
N LYS A 28 -12.19 -3.74 6.25
CA LYS A 28 -11.47 -2.47 6.02
C LYS A 28 -10.47 -2.59 4.88
N ILE A 29 -9.65 -3.64 4.87
CA ILE A 29 -8.66 -3.87 3.80
C ILE A 29 -9.34 -3.96 2.44
N ASN A 30 -10.41 -4.76 2.34
CA ASN A 30 -11.16 -4.95 1.10
C ASN A 30 -11.83 -3.66 0.61
N TYR A 31 -12.46 -2.88 1.51
CA TYR A 31 -13.11 -1.63 1.13
C TYR A 31 -12.11 -0.57 0.69
N VAL A 32 -10.99 -0.43 1.39
CA VAL A 32 -9.94 0.52 1.05
C VAL A 32 -9.29 0.14 -0.28
N SER A 33 -8.89 -1.12 -0.46
CA SER A 33 -8.25 -1.57 -1.71
C SER A 33 -9.19 -1.43 -2.91
N LYS A 34 -10.45 -1.83 -2.80
CA LYS A 34 -11.45 -1.64 -3.87
C LYS A 34 -11.69 -0.17 -4.18
N THR A 35 -11.68 0.71 -3.19
CA THR A 35 -11.82 2.15 -3.41
C THR A 35 -10.62 2.70 -4.16
N ILE A 36 -9.41 2.34 -3.74
CA ILE A 36 -8.18 2.73 -4.41
C ILE A 36 -8.19 2.23 -5.86
N ILE A 37 -8.45 0.95 -6.11
CA ILE A 37 -8.32 0.36 -7.44
C ILE A 37 -9.47 0.77 -8.37
N ASN A 38 -10.72 0.49 -7.95
CA ASN A 38 -11.87 0.54 -8.85
C ASN A 38 -12.50 1.93 -8.96
N LYS A 39 -12.17 2.85 -8.06
CA LYS A 39 -12.74 4.21 -8.08
C LYS A 39 -11.71 5.28 -8.35
N LEU A 40 -10.52 5.18 -7.77
CA LEU A 40 -9.51 6.22 -7.85
C LEU A 40 -8.45 5.92 -8.92
N PHE A 41 -7.84 4.73 -8.91
CA PHE A 41 -6.80 4.38 -9.87
C PHE A 41 -7.35 4.24 -11.29
N SER A 42 -8.57 3.72 -11.43
CA SER A 42 -9.26 3.59 -12.72
C SER A 42 -9.51 4.92 -13.44
N THR A 43 -9.47 6.07 -12.74
CA THR A 43 -9.60 7.37 -13.41
C THR A 43 -8.41 7.68 -14.33
N PHE A 44 -7.29 6.98 -14.15
CA PHE A 44 -6.11 7.13 -15.00
C PHE A 44 -6.11 6.21 -16.23
N GLU A 45 -7.18 5.45 -16.46
CA GLU A 45 -7.31 4.63 -17.67
C GLU A 45 -7.64 5.47 -18.92
N SER A 46 -8.22 6.66 -18.74
CA SER A 46 -8.62 7.57 -19.81
C SER A 46 -7.53 8.54 -20.28
N ILE A 47 -6.32 8.54 -19.69
CA ILE A 47 -5.25 9.51 -20.00
C ILE A 47 -5.00 9.63 -21.51
N THR A 48 -4.83 8.51 -22.22
CA THR A 48 -4.57 8.52 -23.67
C THR A 48 -5.72 9.12 -24.46
N GLN A 49 -6.96 8.91 -24.01
CA GLN A 49 -8.14 9.46 -24.68
C GLN A 49 -8.26 10.97 -24.40
N GLU A 50 -8.01 11.40 -23.16
CA GLU A 50 -7.97 12.81 -22.77
C GLU A 50 -6.88 13.59 -23.51
N THR A 51 -5.67 13.03 -23.62
CA THR A 51 -4.57 13.61 -24.41
C THR A 51 -5.00 13.91 -25.84
N LYS A 52 -5.68 12.96 -26.50
CA LYS A 52 -6.18 13.15 -27.87
C LYS A 52 -7.27 14.23 -27.95
N LEU A 53 -8.13 14.32 -26.95
CA LEU A 53 -9.17 15.35 -26.89
C LEU A 53 -8.55 16.75 -26.75
N ILE A 54 -7.50 16.89 -25.95
CA ILE A 54 -6.76 18.15 -25.80
C ILE A 54 -6.09 18.53 -27.13
N GLU A 55 -5.38 17.60 -27.76
CA GLU A 55 -4.75 17.85 -29.06
C GLU A 55 -5.76 18.33 -30.10
N ASN A 56 -6.91 17.65 -30.20
CA ASN A 56 -7.97 18.01 -31.13
C ASN A 56 -8.63 19.36 -30.79
N SER A 57 -8.80 19.67 -29.50
CA SER A 57 -9.36 20.95 -29.06
C SER A 57 -8.49 22.12 -29.52
N TYR A 58 -7.17 22.04 -29.31
CA TYR A 58 -6.24 23.08 -29.75
C TYR A 58 -6.17 23.19 -31.28
N LYS A 59 -6.17 22.07 -32.01
CA LYS A 59 -6.25 22.07 -33.49
C LYS A 59 -7.55 22.71 -34.00
N SER A 60 -8.68 22.50 -33.33
CA SER A 60 -9.96 23.08 -33.75
C SER A 60 -10.03 24.59 -33.50
N GLN A 61 -9.39 25.07 -32.44
CA GLN A 61 -9.32 26.51 -32.12
C GLN A 61 -8.42 27.26 -33.10
N SER A 62 -7.37 26.63 -33.61
CA SER A 62 -6.46 27.27 -34.54
C SER A 62 -7.01 27.48 -35.95
N VAL A 63 -7.92 26.63 -36.39
CA VAL A 63 -8.66 26.81 -37.67
C VAL A 63 -9.57 28.05 -37.62
N SER A 64 -9.92 28.53 -36.42
CA SER A 64 -10.85 29.66 -36.24
C SER A 64 -10.18 31.04 -36.20
N HIS A 65 -8.85 31.09 -36.13
CA HIS A 65 -8.07 32.32 -36.10
C HIS A 65 -7.03 32.26 -37.22
N GLU A 66 -6.77 33.36 -37.93
CA GLU A 66 -5.77 33.46 -39.02
C GLU A 66 -4.32 33.37 -38.49
N THR A 67 -4.06 32.40 -37.62
CA THR A 67 -2.77 32.02 -37.09
C THR A 67 -2.03 31.13 -38.07
N ASP A 68 -0.70 31.23 -38.07
CA ASP A 68 0.16 30.30 -38.81
C ASP A 68 -0.18 28.86 -38.42
N GLU A 69 -0.57 28.06 -39.42
CA GLU A 69 -1.01 26.68 -39.25
C GLU A 69 0.06 25.86 -38.51
N TYR A 70 1.35 26.13 -38.78
CA TYR A 70 2.47 25.41 -38.19
C TYR A 70 2.60 25.68 -36.68
N ASP A 71 2.59 26.96 -36.27
CA ASP A 71 2.62 27.37 -34.85
C ASP A 71 1.44 26.77 -34.08
N SER A 72 0.31 26.60 -34.76
CA SER A 72 -0.89 26.07 -34.13
C SER A 72 -0.88 24.55 -33.91
N ILE A 73 -0.33 23.80 -34.88
CA ILE A 73 -0.14 22.35 -34.76
C ILE A 73 0.89 22.05 -33.66
N GLU A 74 1.97 22.83 -33.63
CA GLU A 74 3.03 22.71 -32.64
C GLU A 74 2.49 22.93 -31.21
N LYS A 75 1.69 23.98 -31.00
CA LYS A 75 1.03 24.23 -29.70
C LYS A 75 0.11 23.09 -29.28
N ALA A 76 -0.69 22.56 -30.20
CA ALA A 76 -1.58 21.44 -29.92
C ALA A 76 -0.82 20.18 -29.50
N TYR A 77 0.29 19.89 -30.20
CA TYR A 77 1.17 18.77 -29.89
C TYR A 77 1.81 18.92 -28.51
N PHE A 78 2.42 20.08 -28.20
CA PHE A 78 3.04 20.29 -26.90
C PHE A 78 2.03 20.22 -25.74
N ALA A 79 0.84 20.80 -25.89
CA ALA A 79 -0.22 20.69 -24.88
C ALA A 79 -0.63 19.23 -24.62
N ALA A 80 -0.70 18.41 -25.67
CA ALA A 80 -1.01 16.99 -25.56
C ALA A 80 0.11 16.21 -24.86
N VAL A 81 1.37 16.47 -25.22
CA VAL A 81 2.55 15.87 -24.58
C VAL A 81 2.59 16.24 -23.09
N ASP A 82 2.41 17.51 -22.76
CA ASP A 82 2.41 18.00 -21.38
C ASP A 82 1.31 17.33 -20.55
N HIS A 83 0.08 17.27 -21.06
CA HIS A 83 -1.02 16.56 -20.37
C HIS A 83 -0.68 15.10 -20.14
N TYR A 84 -0.17 14.41 -21.16
CA TYR A 84 0.19 13.00 -21.05
C TYR A 84 1.26 12.77 -19.98
N LEU A 85 2.32 13.59 -19.96
CA LEU A 85 3.41 13.46 -18.99
C LEU A 85 2.94 13.75 -17.57
N VAL A 86 2.21 14.85 -17.36
CA VAL A 86 1.70 15.23 -16.04
C VAL A 86 0.76 14.17 -15.49
N GLN A 87 -0.21 13.70 -16.29
CA GLN A 87 -1.17 12.69 -15.84
C GLN A 87 -0.52 11.33 -15.53
N ASN A 88 0.48 10.92 -16.31
CA ASN A 88 1.22 9.68 -16.01
C ASN A 88 2.06 9.81 -14.73
N ASN A 89 2.66 10.98 -14.48
CA ASN A 89 3.38 11.24 -13.24
C ASN A 89 2.40 11.24 -12.05
N MET A 90 1.24 11.88 -12.19
CA MET A 90 0.18 11.83 -11.17
C MET A 90 -0.30 10.40 -10.89
N LYS A 91 -0.44 9.57 -11.93
CA LYS A 91 -0.81 8.14 -11.78
C LYS A 91 0.23 7.38 -10.95
N LYS A 92 1.52 7.59 -11.20
CA LYS A 92 2.63 6.98 -10.43
C LYS A 92 2.60 7.45 -8.98
N GLU A 93 2.52 8.76 -8.75
CA GLU A 93 2.48 9.35 -7.41
C GLU A 93 1.26 8.90 -6.60
N PHE A 94 0.10 8.78 -7.26
CA PHE A 94 -1.10 8.25 -6.64
C PHE A 94 -0.90 6.81 -6.17
N LEU A 95 -0.25 5.96 -6.99
CA LEU A 95 0.00 4.58 -6.63
C LEU A 95 1.03 4.48 -5.48
N ASN A 96 2.12 5.25 -5.54
CA ASN A 96 3.11 5.37 -4.45
C ASN A 96 2.44 5.77 -3.13
N SER A 97 1.57 6.79 -3.17
CA SER A 97 0.78 7.25 -2.02
C SER A 97 -0.21 6.19 -1.52
N SER A 98 -0.73 5.34 -2.40
CA SER A 98 -1.64 4.26 -2.02
C SER A 98 -0.94 3.19 -1.16
N PHE A 99 0.35 2.91 -1.40
CA PHE A 99 1.15 2.04 -0.52
C PHE A 99 1.26 2.61 0.90
N VAL A 100 1.41 3.92 1.02
CA VAL A 100 1.40 4.61 2.32
C VAL A 100 0.07 4.40 3.05
N TRP A 101 -1.04 4.51 2.35
CA TRP A 101 -2.37 4.35 2.94
C TRP A 101 -2.61 2.93 3.46
N ILE A 102 -2.30 1.90 2.66
CA ILE A 102 -2.48 0.51 3.11
C ILE A 102 -1.51 0.14 4.24
N PHE A 103 -0.30 0.70 4.24
CA PHE A 103 0.63 0.51 5.34
C PHE A 103 0.11 1.13 6.65
N HIS A 104 -0.40 2.37 6.60
CA HIS A 104 -1.00 3.00 7.77
C HIS A 104 -2.25 2.25 8.26
N LEU A 105 -3.03 1.68 7.35
CA LEU A 105 -4.15 0.81 7.71
C LEU A 105 -3.65 -0.40 8.51
N PHE A 106 -2.63 -1.08 8.01
CA PHE A 106 -1.98 -2.20 8.71
C PHE A 106 -1.46 -1.80 10.09
N GLU A 107 -0.77 -0.66 10.21
CA GLU A 107 -0.25 -0.18 11.50
C GLU A 107 -1.36 0.15 12.50
N LYS A 108 -2.45 0.75 12.02
CA LYS A 108 -3.63 1.06 12.84
C LYS A 108 -4.29 -0.21 13.35
N ASP A 109 -4.48 -1.21 12.49
CA ASP A 109 -5.06 -2.49 12.88
C ASP A 109 -4.14 -3.22 13.87
N CYS A 110 -2.83 -3.20 13.65
CA CYS A 110 -1.87 -3.72 14.63
C CYS A 110 -1.96 -2.99 15.98
N ALA A 111 -2.13 -1.68 15.99
CA ALA A 111 -2.25 -0.90 17.22
C ALA A 111 -3.56 -1.23 17.96
N GLN A 112 -4.66 -1.37 17.23
CA GLN A 112 -5.97 -1.75 17.77
C GLN A 112 -5.94 -3.16 18.37
N ILE A 113 -5.40 -4.13 17.63
CA ILE A 113 -5.39 -5.54 18.02
C ILE A 113 -4.39 -5.82 19.14
N PHE A 114 -3.13 -5.41 18.97
CA PHE A 114 -2.08 -5.77 19.91
C PHE A 114 -2.05 -4.85 21.13
N SER A 115 -2.56 -3.61 21.03
CA SER A 115 -2.35 -2.56 22.04
C SER A 115 -0.87 -2.34 22.42
N ILE A 116 0.04 -2.76 21.53
CA ILE A 116 1.49 -2.71 21.70
C ILE A 116 2.06 -1.76 20.65
N ARG A 117 2.85 -0.77 21.08
CA ARG A 117 3.55 0.14 20.15
C ARG A 117 4.88 -0.41 19.65
N ASN A 118 5.56 -1.22 20.47
CA ASN A 118 6.90 -1.72 20.18
C ASN A 118 6.86 -2.94 19.22
N GLY A 119 7.58 -2.85 18.10
CA GLY A 119 7.62 -3.92 17.08
C GLY A 119 8.18 -5.26 17.57
N GLU A 120 9.22 -5.24 18.40
CA GLU A 120 9.78 -6.48 18.99
C GLU A 120 8.79 -7.16 19.93
N LYS A 121 8.00 -6.39 20.69
CA LYS A 121 6.96 -6.95 21.54
C LYS A 121 5.80 -7.54 20.74
N LYS A 122 5.47 -6.96 19.58
CA LYS A 122 4.50 -7.57 18.64
C LYS A 122 5.05 -8.89 18.11
N LYS A 123 6.33 -8.91 17.69
CA LYS A 123 7.01 -10.12 17.24
C LYS A 123 7.00 -11.22 18.31
N GLU A 124 7.34 -10.87 19.56
CA GLU A 124 7.30 -11.81 20.69
C GLU A 124 5.89 -12.39 20.93
N PHE A 125 4.85 -11.57 20.75
CA PHE A 125 3.46 -12.04 20.85
C PHE A 125 3.08 -12.97 19.69
N LEU A 126 3.47 -12.64 18.46
CA LEU A 126 3.23 -13.47 17.29
C LEU A 126 3.91 -14.85 17.43
N GLU A 127 5.18 -14.87 17.86
CA GLU A 127 5.91 -16.11 18.14
C GLU A 127 5.23 -16.93 19.24
N TYR A 128 4.74 -16.26 20.30
CA TYR A 128 4.04 -16.92 21.40
C TYR A 128 2.79 -17.69 20.95
N ILE A 129 2.04 -17.16 19.98
CA ILE A 129 0.85 -17.83 19.42
C ILE A 129 1.16 -18.70 18.19
N GLY A 130 2.44 -18.91 17.86
CA GLY A 130 2.85 -19.76 16.75
C GLY A 130 2.62 -19.18 15.35
N VAL A 131 2.60 -17.84 15.22
CA VAL A 131 2.64 -17.16 13.93
C VAL A 131 4.09 -17.04 13.46
N ASP A 132 4.33 -17.34 12.18
CA ASP A 132 5.67 -17.23 11.58
C ASP A 132 6.11 -15.75 11.47
N VAL A 133 7.35 -15.51 11.91
CA VAL A 133 8.02 -14.20 11.87
C VAL A 133 9.42 -14.29 11.25
N SER A 134 9.71 -15.38 10.52
CA SER A 134 10.92 -15.58 9.71
C SER A 134 11.09 -14.48 8.66
N GLU A 135 12.25 -14.41 8.00
CA GLU A 135 12.53 -13.36 7.01
C GLU A 135 11.55 -13.35 5.83
N ASP A 136 11.05 -14.52 5.41
CA ASP A 136 10.10 -14.65 4.30
C ASP A 136 8.61 -14.61 4.75
N SER A 137 8.37 -14.43 6.04
CA SER A 137 7.04 -14.45 6.63
C SER A 137 6.13 -13.31 6.12
N LEU A 138 4.82 -13.55 6.17
CA LEU A 138 3.82 -12.51 5.90
C LEU A 138 3.94 -11.31 6.85
N TRP A 139 4.37 -11.54 8.10
CA TRP A 139 4.68 -10.47 9.04
C TRP A 139 5.80 -9.56 8.52
N LYS A 140 6.90 -10.13 8.03
CA LYS A 140 8.01 -9.32 7.48
C LYS A 140 7.61 -8.57 6.21
N LYS A 141 6.84 -9.20 5.31
CA LYS A 141 6.31 -8.54 4.11
C LYS A 141 5.42 -7.34 4.47
N CYS A 142 4.51 -7.49 5.42
CA CYS A 142 3.57 -6.42 5.80
C CYS A 142 4.21 -5.35 6.72
N ASN A 143 5.04 -5.76 7.68
CA ASN A 143 5.59 -4.85 8.68
C ASN A 143 6.90 -4.20 8.25
N ASN A 144 7.77 -4.88 7.50
CA ASN A 144 9.09 -4.36 7.15
C ASN A 144 9.14 -3.91 5.69
N GLU A 145 8.80 -4.80 4.76
CA GLU A 145 8.92 -4.51 3.33
C GLU A 145 7.95 -3.41 2.89
N LEU A 146 6.66 -3.56 3.20
CA LEU A 146 5.64 -2.54 2.94
C LEU A 146 5.92 -1.22 3.67
N ARG A 147 6.49 -1.26 4.88
CA ARG A 147 6.96 -0.05 5.60
C ARG A 147 8.04 0.67 4.80
N ASN A 148 9.02 -0.07 4.27
CA ASN A 148 10.11 0.51 3.51
C ASN A 148 9.61 1.13 2.21
N ILE A 149 8.68 0.47 1.51
CA ILE A 149 8.00 1.04 0.33
C ILE A 149 7.29 2.35 0.71
N ALA A 150 6.47 2.32 1.77
CA ALA A 150 5.74 3.50 2.23
C ALA A 150 6.68 4.66 2.64
N ASN A 151 7.83 4.34 3.24
CA ASN A 151 8.80 5.35 3.63
C ASN A 151 9.56 5.93 2.42
N VAL A 152 9.92 5.11 1.44
CA VAL A 152 10.51 5.59 0.17
C VAL A 152 9.53 6.53 -0.53
N ALA A 153 8.26 6.11 -0.66
CA ALA A 153 7.20 6.94 -1.24
C ALA A 153 6.99 8.29 -0.54
N LYS A 154 7.29 8.40 0.77
CA LYS A 154 7.16 9.66 1.53
C LYS A 154 8.42 10.52 1.57
N HIS A 155 9.59 9.89 1.66
CA HIS A 155 10.82 10.55 2.12
C HIS A 155 11.99 10.40 1.15
N GLY A 156 11.90 9.57 0.12
CA GLY A 156 12.94 9.39 -0.89
C GLY A 156 14.18 8.61 -0.42
N ASP A 157 14.82 9.00 0.68
CA ASP A 157 16.25 8.67 0.88
C ASP A 157 16.55 7.50 1.83
N ASN A 158 16.23 7.61 3.12
CA ASN A 158 16.79 6.68 4.12
C ASN A 158 16.27 5.25 4.03
N SER A 159 15.04 5.08 3.51
CA SER A 159 14.45 3.76 3.31
C SER A 159 14.78 3.16 1.94
N LEU A 160 15.34 3.93 1.00
CA LEU A 160 15.75 3.46 -0.31
C LEU A 160 16.84 2.41 -0.18
N LYS A 161 17.89 2.70 0.60
CA LYS A 161 19.01 1.77 0.88
C LYS A 161 18.57 0.44 1.51
N GLN A 162 17.45 0.44 2.23
CA GLN A 162 16.90 -0.80 2.79
C GLN A 162 16.10 -1.56 1.73
N LEU A 163 15.30 -0.83 0.94
CA LEU A 163 14.50 -1.41 -0.13
C LEU A 163 15.39 -1.98 -1.24
N GLU A 164 16.49 -1.32 -1.60
CA GLU A 164 17.51 -1.82 -2.54
C GLU A 164 18.06 -3.20 -2.14
N LYS A 165 18.19 -3.46 -0.84
CA LYS A 165 18.72 -4.73 -0.34
C LYS A 165 17.68 -5.84 -0.36
N THR A 166 16.42 -5.51 -0.11
CA THR A 166 15.35 -6.51 0.08
C THR A 166 14.51 -6.73 -1.18
N ARG A 167 14.28 -5.68 -1.96
CA ARG A 167 13.41 -5.63 -3.14
C ARG A 167 13.98 -4.68 -4.21
N PRO A 168 15.20 -4.93 -4.73
CA PRO A 168 15.79 -4.11 -5.80
C PRO A 168 14.94 -4.13 -7.08
N ASP A 169 14.11 -5.15 -7.26
CA ASP A 169 13.16 -5.28 -8.37
C ASP A 169 12.07 -4.19 -8.39
N LEU A 170 11.88 -3.48 -7.27
CA LEU A 170 10.92 -2.37 -7.16
C LEU A 170 11.54 -1.00 -7.46
N LEU A 171 12.80 -0.95 -7.89
CA LEU A 171 13.53 0.29 -8.10
C LEU A 171 14.03 0.40 -9.54
N ASN A 172 13.99 1.62 -10.07
CA ASN A 172 14.61 1.98 -11.34
C ASN A 172 15.27 3.35 -11.20
N GLU A 173 16.58 3.44 -11.45
CA GLU A 173 17.36 4.68 -11.30
C GLU A 173 17.10 5.39 -9.96
N GLU A 174 17.06 4.64 -8.85
CA GLU A 174 16.79 5.14 -7.49
C GLU A 174 15.34 5.62 -7.24
N GLU A 175 14.44 5.46 -8.22
CA GLU A 175 13.01 5.76 -8.07
C GLU A 175 12.18 4.50 -7.78
N LEU A 176 11.15 4.66 -6.93
CA LEU A 176 10.18 3.59 -6.66
C LEU A 176 9.31 3.34 -7.89
N GLN A 177 9.41 2.15 -8.45
CA GLN A 177 8.60 1.70 -9.57
C GLN A 177 7.66 0.58 -9.13
N VAL A 178 6.47 0.96 -8.68
CA VAL A 178 5.40 0.02 -8.32
C VAL A 178 4.32 -0.03 -9.39
N SER A 179 3.67 -1.19 -9.50
CA SER A 179 2.55 -1.44 -10.39
C SER A 179 1.30 -1.82 -9.60
N ILE A 180 0.14 -1.84 -10.27
CA ILE A 180 -1.12 -2.23 -9.62
C ILE A 180 -1.10 -3.71 -9.21
N GLU A 181 -0.36 -4.54 -9.93
CA GLU A 181 -0.13 -5.95 -9.60
C GLU A 181 0.66 -6.09 -8.31
N ILE A 182 1.73 -5.30 -8.14
CA ILE A 182 2.51 -5.26 -6.90
C ILE A 182 1.62 -4.77 -5.75
N PHE A 183 0.82 -3.72 -5.97
CA PHE A 183 -0.12 -3.21 -4.97
C PHE A 183 -1.10 -4.31 -4.51
N ASN A 184 -1.74 -4.99 -5.47
CA ASN A 184 -2.64 -6.11 -5.18
C ASN A 184 -1.95 -7.25 -4.44
N HIS A 185 -0.68 -7.53 -4.76
CA HIS A 185 0.10 -8.53 -4.05
C HIS A 185 0.28 -8.19 -2.56
N TYR A 186 0.55 -6.93 -2.21
CA TYR A 186 0.63 -6.53 -0.80
C TYR A 186 -0.72 -6.49 -0.09
N VAL A 187 -1.78 -6.08 -0.78
CA VAL A 187 -3.15 -6.20 -0.24
C VAL A 187 -3.45 -7.66 0.10
N GLN A 188 -3.10 -8.60 -0.77
CA GLN A 188 -3.28 -10.02 -0.51
C GLN A 188 -2.40 -10.50 0.65
N ASN A 189 -1.12 -10.11 0.70
CA ASN A 189 -0.25 -10.45 1.84
C ASN A 189 -0.83 -9.97 3.18
N MET A 190 -1.47 -8.79 3.22
CA MET A 190 -2.14 -8.29 4.41
C MET A 190 -3.37 -9.12 4.78
N VAL A 191 -4.19 -9.50 3.80
CA VAL A 191 -5.35 -10.38 4.01
C VAL A 191 -4.89 -11.73 4.56
N ASP A 192 -3.90 -12.34 3.93
CA ASP A 192 -3.36 -13.65 4.32
C ASP A 192 -2.72 -13.59 5.70
N PHE A 193 -2.00 -12.51 6.01
CA PHE A 193 -1.42 -12.31 7.34
C PHE A 193 -2.50 -12.31 8.41
N TRP A 194 -3.54 -11.50 8.23
CA TRP A 194 -4.60 -11.38 9.23
C TRP A 194 -5.42 -12.67 9.34
N ASP A 195 -5.74 -13.31 8.23
CA ASP A 195 -6.47 -14.58 8.25
C ASP A 195 -5.68 -15.68 8.98
N HIS A 196 -4.37 -15.76 8.70
CA HIS A 196 -3.46 -16.68 9.40
C HIS A 196 -3.35 -16.33 10.90
N PHE A 197 -3.19 -15.04 11.23
CA PHE A 197 -3.12 -14.57 12.61
C PHE A 197 -4.36 -14.96 13.42
N PHE A 198 -5.57 -14.68 12.92
CA PHE A 198 -6.81 -15.01 13.62
C PHE A 198 -6.99 -16.53 13.76
N SER A 199 -6.61 -17.30 12.73
CA SER A 199 -6.64 -18.76 12.80
C SER A 199 -5.72 -19.31 13.89
N LYS A 200 -4.49 -18.78 13.99
CA LYS A 200 -3.53 -19.15 15.04
C LYS A 200 -3.98 -18.71 16.43
N ALA A 201 -4.49 -17.49 16.55
CA ALA A 201 -4.99 -16.97 17.81
C ALA A 201 -6.14 -17.83 18.35
N ASN A 202 -7.11 -18.19 17.50
CA ASN A 202 -8.24 -19.03 17.91
C ASN A 202 -7.79 -20.44 18.32
N ALA A 203 -6.92 -21.08 17.53
CA ALA A 203 -6.38 -22.40 17.88
C ALA A 203 -5.63 -22.37 19.22
N PHE A 204 -4.82 -21.31 19.44
CA PHE A 204 -4.09 -21.13 20.70
C PHE A 204 -5.04 -20.92 21.88
N LYS A 205 -6.12 -20.14 21.71
CA LYS A 205 -7.15 -19.95 22.74
C LYS A 205 -7.82 -21.26 23.13
N GLU A 206 -8.19 -22.08 22.14
CA GLU A 206 -8.83 -23.39 22.37
C GLU A 206 -7.90 -24.34 23.13
N GLU A 207 -6.63 -24.43 22.73
CA GLU A 207 -5.63 -25.29 23.38
C GLU A 207 -5.38 -24.87 24.83
N ASN A 208 -5.33 -23.57 25.10
CA ASN A 208 -4.98 -23.02 26.42
C ASN A 208 -6.21 -22.64 27.27
N ARG A 209 -7.43 -22.92 26.79
CA ARG A 209 -8.70 -22.58 27.45
C ARG A 209 -8.81 -21.09 27.83
N ILE A 210 -8.31 -20.23 26.97
CA ILE A 210 -8.41 -18.78 27.11
C ILE A 210 -9.81 -18.37 26.59
N PRO A 211 -10.61 -17.62 27.37
CA PRO A 211 -11.93 -17.13 26.95
C PRO A 211 -11.90 -16.39 25.61
#